data_AF-A0A3G2E5N1-F1
#
_entry.id   AF-A0A3G2E5N1-F1
#
_cell.length_a   1.000
_cell.length_b   1.000
_cell.length_c   1.000
_cell.angle_alpha   90.00
_cell.angle_beta   90.00
_cell.angle_gamma   90.00
#
_symmetry.space_group_name_H-M   'P 1'
#
loop_
_entity.id
_entity.type
_entity.pdbx_description
1 polymer ?
#
loop_
_entity_poly.entity_id
_entity_poly.type
_entity_poly.pdbx_seq_one_letter_code
_entity_poly.pdbx_strand_id
1 'polypeptide(L)'
;MTPPTHLDGARVLAWAWSDLPFGHVASEVGTAPIAIHGLAVCQYAGEARVYRFSCDARWDTLQDEVYASEDEARAQLPAQYRAVAASWNQV
;
A
#
# COMPACT_ATOMS: atom_id res chain seq x y z
N MET A 1 2.87 2.77 -12.06
CA MET A 1 3.65 1.54 -12.22
C MET A 1 2.82 0.36 -11.73
N THR A 2 2.78 -0.75 -12.46
CA THR A 2 2.10 -1.98 -12.02
C THR A 2 2.96 -2.72 -10.99
N PRO A 3 2.40 -3.26 -9.89
CA PRO A 3 3.15 -4.05 -8.91
C PRO A 3 3.49 -5.45 -9.42
N PRO A 4 4.44 -6.14 -8.78
CA PRO A 4 4.55 -7.59 -8.83
C PRO A 4 3.24 -8.28 -8.41
N THR A 5 3.07 -9.56 -8.77
CA THR A 5 1.85 -10.32 -8.39
C THR A 5 1.79 -10.63 -6.90
N HIS A 6 2.92 -10.58 -6.20
CA HIS A 6 3.03 -10.77 -4.76
C HIS A 6 3.97 -9.73 -4.16
N LEU A 7 3.61 -9.22 -2.99
CA LEU A 7 4.44 -8.36 -2.15
C LEU A 7 4.59 -9.05 -0.80
N ASP A 8 5.82 -9.18 -0.30
CA ASP A 8 6.13 -9.92 0.95
C ASP A 8 5.44 -11.29 1.09
N GLY A 9 5.26 -11.99 -0.02
CA GLY A 9 4.58 -13.29 -0.07
C GLY A 9 3.05 -13.25 -0.08
N ALA A 10 2.42 -12.08 0.08
CA ALA A 10 0.98 -11.89 -0.05
C ALA A 10 0.60 -11.60 -1.51
N ARG A 11 -0.47 -12.21 -2.00
CA ARG A 11 -0.99 -11.99 -3.36
C ARG A 11 -1.63 -10.61 -3.46
N VAL A 12 -1.28 -9.83 -4.48
CA VAL A 12 -1.92 -8.54 -4.77
C VAL A 12 -3.31 -8.78 -5.36
N LEU A 13 -4.33 -8.12 -4.80
CA LEU A 13 -5.74 -8.18 -5.22
C LEU A 13 -6.16 -6.88 -5.93
N ALA A 14 -5.69 -5.75 -5.41
CA ALA A 14 -5.89 -4.43 -6.00
C ALA A 14 -4.70 -3.52 -5.68
N TRP A 15 -4.47 -2.49 -6.49
CA TRP A 15 -3.37 -1.58 -6.29
C TRP A 15 -3.63 -0.17 -6.83
N ALA A 16 -2.97 0.81 -6.24
CA ALA A 16 -2.96 2.19 -6.69
C ALA A 16 -1.50 2.67 -6.75
N TRP A 17 -1.21 3.47 -7.78
CA TRP A 17 0.11 4.08 -7.97
C TRP A 17 -0.05 5.56 -8.26
N SER A 18 0.88 6.37 -7.77
CA SER A 18 0.99 7.78 -8.11
C SER A 18 2.44 8.23 -8.20
N ASP A 19 2.74 9.04 -9.22
CA ASP A 19 4.08 9.65 -9.37
C ASP A 19 4.31 10.76 -8.33
N LEU A 20 3.24 11.31 -7.76
CA LEU A 20 3.27 12.12 -6.54
C LEU A 20 3.01 11.21 -5.32
N PRO A 21 3.73 11.35 -4.21
CA PRO A 21 3.55 10.44 -3.08
C PRO A 21 2.17 10.60 -2.44
N PHE A 22 1.55 9.46 -2.11
CA PHE A 22 0.33 9.41 -1.28
C PHE A 22 0.59 9.98 0.12
N GLY A 23 1.81 9.78 0.61
CA GLY A 23 2.26 10.22 1.92
C GLY A 23 3.71 9.87 2.17
N HIS A 24 4.15 10.02 3.41
CA HIS A 24 5.50 9.68 3.82
C HIS A 24 5.47 8.86 5.11
N VAL A 25 6.44 7.96 5.24
CA VAL A 25 6.72 7.23 6.47
C VAL A 25 8.00 7.80 7.07
N ALA A 26 8.01 7.98 8.39
CA ALA A 26 9.22 8.41 9.08
C ALA A 26 10.34 7.39 8.87
N SER A 27 11.56 7.89 8.63
CA SER A 27 12.77 7.07 8.58
C SER A 27 13.55 7.24 9.90
N GLU A 28 14.73 6.63 9.99
CA GLU A 28 15.63 6.79 11.13
C GLU A 28 15.96 8.27 11.42
N VAL A 29 16.37 8.55 12.66
CA VAL A 29 16.67 9.93 13.06
C VAL A 29 17.85 10.46 12.24
N GLY A 30 17.60 11.50 11.46
CA GLY A 30 18.60 12.14 10.60
C GLY A 30 18.52 11.74 9.12
N THR A 31 17.61 10.84 8.73
CA THR A 31 17.34 10.52 7.34
C THR A 31 16.04 11.16 6.86
N ALA A 32 15.93 11.36 5.54
CA ALA A 32 14.72 11.89 4.94
C ALA A 32 13.56 10.89 5.09
N PRO A 33 12.31 11.35 5.32
CA PRO A 33 11.14 10.48 5.28
C PRO A 33 11.03 9.76 3.94
N ILE A 34 10.53 8.51 3.97
CA ILE A 34 10.40 7.70 2.76
C ILE A 34 9.04 7.97 2.12
N ALA A 35 9.04 8.33 0.85
CA ALA A 35 7.86 8.61 0.06
C ALA A 35 7.10 7.33 -0.31
N ILE A 36 5.79 7.32 -0.10
CA ILE A 36 4.90 6.22 -0.46
C ILE A 36 4.27 6.52 -1.81
N HIS A 37 4.60 5.70 -2.82
CA HIS A 37 4.10 5.82 -4.18
C HIS A 37 3.14 4.69 -4.57
N GLY A 38 3.24 3.55 -3.88
CA GLY A 38 2.39 2.38 -4.08
C GLY A 38 1.48 2.12 -2.89
N LEU A 39 0.23 1.79 -3.18
CA LEU A 39 -0.69 1.17 -2.23
C LEU A 39 -1.16 -0.14 -2.83
N ALA A 40 -1.16 -1.22 -2.06
CA ALA A 40 -1.62 -2.52 -2.52
C ALA A 40 -2.52 -3.17 -1.48
N VAL A 41 -3.67 -3.70 -1.90
CA VAL A 41 -4.47 -4.61 -1.10
C VAL A 41 -4.00 -6.02 -1.41
N CYS A 42 -3.54 -6.72 -0.38
CA CYS A 42 -2.89 -8.00 -0.48
C CYS A 42 -3.55 -9.02 0.45
N GLN A 43 -3.41 -10.31 0.13
CA GLN A 43 -3.87 -11.40 0.98
C GLN A 43 -2.87 -12.54 1.01
N TYR A 44 -2.55 -13.00 2.21
CA TYR A 44 -1.76 -14.21 2.43
C TYR A 44 -2.59 -15.47 2.15
N ALA A 45 -1.93 -16.50 1.62
CA ALA A 45 -2.60 -17.75 1.27
C ALA A 45 -3.28 -18.38 2.50
N GLY A 46 -4.59 -18.63 2.40
CA GLY A 46 -5.38 -19.27 3.45
C GLY A 46 -5.92 -18.30 4.52
N GLU A 47 -5.60 -17.01 4.46
CA GLU A 47 -6.18 -16.02 5.38
C GLU A 47 -7.48 -15.44 4.85
N ALA A 48 -8.43 -15.21 5.76
CA ALA A 48 -9.68 -14.51 5.43
C ALA A 48 -9.51 -12.97 5.41
N ARG A 49 -8.49 -12.46 6.11
CA ARG A 49 -8.20 -11.02 6.21
C ARG A 49 -7.43 -10.54 4.99
N VAL A 50 -7.46 -9.24 4.76
CA VAL A 50 -6.64 -8.57 3.74
C VAL A 50 -5.77 -7.52 4.42
N TYR A 51 -4.71 -7.13 3.73
CA TYR A 51 -3.72 -6.18 4.22
C TYR A 51 -3.56 -5.06 3.22
N ARG A 52 -3.55 -3.80 3.65
CA ARG A 52 -3.14 -2.69 2.79
C ARG A 52 -1.67 -2.38 3.04
N PHE A 53 -0.84 -2.67 2.05
CA PHE A 53 0.56 -2.31 2.04
C PHE A 53 0.76 -0.88 1.52
N SER A 54 1.68 -0.18 2.15
CA SER A 54 2.17 1.14 1.77
C SER A 54 3.62 0.98 1.33
N CYS A 55 3.87 1.20 0.05
CA CYS A 55 5.12 0.84 -0.59
C CYS A 55 5.83 2.07 -1.16
N ASP A 56 7.16 2.01 -1.19
CA ASP A 56 7.98 3.03 -1.79
C ASP A 56 7.92 3.01 -3.34
N ALA A 57 8.79 3.81 -3.99
CA ALA A 57 8.87 3.88 -5.43
C ALA A 57 9.38 2.58 -6.12
N ARG A 58 9.78 1.56 -5.37
CA ARG A 58 10.23 0.25 -5.86
C ARG A 58 9.27 -0.88 -5.53
N TRP A 59 8.12 -0.56 -4.94
CA TRP A 59 7.20 -1.52 -4.32
C TRP A 59 7.78 -2.24 -3.09
N ASP A 60 8.81 -1.68 -2.44
CA ASP A 60 9.26 -2.20 -1.14
C ASP A 60 8.21 -1.79 -0.07
N THR A 61 7.65 -2.76 0.65
CA THR A 61 6.64 -2.52 1.68
C THR A 61 7.27 -1.89 2.91
N LEU A 62 6.73 -0.75 3.35
CA LEU A 62 7.21 -0.04 4.53
C LEU A 62 6.25 -0.10 5.70
N GLN A 63 4.94 -0.12 5.42
CA GLN A 63 3.90 -0.28 6.44
C GLN A 63 2.76 -1.10 5.88
N ASP A 64 2.15 -1.91 6.74
CA ASP A 64 0.93 -2.65 6.46
C ASP A 64 -0.13 -2.38 7.53
N GLU A 65 -1.38 -2.58 7.14
CA GLU A 65 -2.50 -2.58 8.08
C GLU A 65 -3.54 -3.60 7.66
N VAL A 66 -4.14 -4.27 8.64
CA VAL A 66 -5.07 -5.39 8.44
C VAL A 66 -6.53 -4.91 8.41
N TYR A 67 -7.31 -5.50 7.51
CA TYR A 67 -8.73 -5.18 7.32
C TYR A 67 -9.56 -6.46 7.14
N ALA A 68 -10.87 -6.34 7.34
CA ALA A 68 -11.79 -7.47 7.15
C ALA A 68 -12.13 -7.72 5.68
N SER A 69 -11.99 -6.72 4.80
CA SER A 69 -12.30 -6.85 3.36
C SER A 69 -11.52 -5.88 2.48
N GLU A 70 -11.47 -6.16 1.17
CA GLU A 70 -10.83 -5.29 0.17
C GLU A 70 -11.49 -3.91 0.10
N ASP A 71 -12.82 -3.83 0.23
CA ASP A 71 -13.55 -2.57 0.21
C ASP A 71 -13.17 -1.69 1.41
N GLU A 72 -13.06 -2.29 2.58
CA GLU A 72 -12.63 -1.59 3.79
C GLU A 72 -11.20 -1.06 3.64
N ALA A 73 -10.27 -1.89 3.17
CA ALA A 73 -8.88 -1.53 2.96
C ALA A 73 -8.71 -0.35 1.98
N ARG A 74 -9.56 -0.28 0.94
CA ARG A 74 -9.57 0.79 -0.06
C ARG A 74 -10.24 2.08 0.44
N ALA A 75 -11.30 1.96 1.25
CA ALA A 75 -12.04 3.11 1.76
C ALA A 75 -11.35 3.78 2.95
N GLN A 76 -10.66 3.01 3.80
CA GLN A 76 -10.07 3.49 5.06
C GLN A 76 -8.58 3.83 4.92
N LEU A 77 -8.21 4.64 3.92
CA LEU A 77 -6.85 5.20 3.86
C LEU A 77 -6.58 6.11 5.08
N PRO A 78 -5.51 5.95 5.86
CA PRO A 78 -5.10 6.93 6.86
C PRO A 78 -4.89 8.31 6.27
N ALA A 79 -5.12 9.37 7.06
CA ALA A 79 -4.97 10.76 6.60
C ALA A 79 -3.56 11.04 6.04
N GLN A 80 -2.53 10.40 6.58
CA GLN A 80 -1.15 10.53 6.10
C GLN A 80 -0.94 10.06 4.66
N TYR A 81 -1.83 9.23 4.10
CA TYR A 81 -1.74 8.70 2.74
C TYR A 81 -2.78 9.30 1.78
N ARG A 82 -3.43 10.40 2.16
CA ARG A 82 -4.48 11.06 1.35
C ARG A 82 -3.98 12.31 0.63
N ALA A 83 -2.67 12.49 0.47
CA ALA A 83 -2.13 13.65 -0.26
C ALA A 83 -2.55 13.67 -1.74
N VAL A 84 -2.81 12.49 -2.30
CA VAL A 84 -3.32 12.28 -3.67
C VAL A 84 -4.45 11.25 -3.61
N ALA A 85 -5.43 11.37 -4.50
CA ALA A 85 -6.50 10.38 -4.62
C ALA A 85 -5.94 9.04 -5.12
N ALA A 86 -6.29 7.95 -4.45
CA ALA A 86 -5.92 6.60 -4.87
C ALA A 86 -6.85 6.10 -5.99
N SER A 87 -6.34 6.05 -7.22
CA SER A 87 -7.00 5.40 -8.36
C SER A 87 -6.70 3.90 -8.34
N TRP A 88 -7.65 3.11 -7.86
CA TRP A 88 -7.50 1.66 -7.69
C TRP A 88 -7.68 0.88 -9.00
N ASN A 89 -6.77 -0.07 -9.23
CA ASN A 89 -6.82 -1.08 -10.28
C ASN A 89 -7.02 -2.45 -9.63
N GLN A 90 -7.87 -3.28 -10.21
CA GLN A 90 -8.04 -4.68 -9.79
C GLN A 90 -7.17 -5.60 -10.66
N VAL A 91 -6.73 -6.71 -10.09
CA VAL A 91 -5.97 -7.77 -10.78
C VAL A 91 -6.91 -8.73 -11.50
#